data_AF-A0A165PB56-F1
#
_entry.id   AF-A0A165PB56-F1
#
_cell.length_a   1.000
_cell.length_b   1.000
_cell.length_c   1.000
_cell.angle_alpha   90.00
_cell.angle_beta   90.00
_cell.angle_gamma   90.00
#
_symmetry.space_group_name_H-M   'P 1'
#
loop_
_entity.id
_entity.type
_entity.pdbx_description
1 polymer ?
#
loop_
_entity_poly.entity_id
_entity_poly.type
_entity_poly.pdbx_seq_one_letter_code
_entity_poly.pdbx_strand_id
1 'polypeptide(L)'
;MKEREMSFTWGANWQKVHNANTSQLGGLKPGSRQDTASPHHYWVGIFAGAGKNIQGNAIVQAAFDHEPSSAEAVEGLEAALKSA
;
A
#
# COMPACT_ATOMS: atom_id res chain seq x y z
N MET A 1 12.79 11.28 12.04
CA MET A 1 13.07 9.92 11.52
C MET A 1 13.65 10.09 10.14
N LYS A 2 14.69 9.35 9.73
CA LYS A 2 15.10 9.38 8.30
C LYS A 2 13.94 8.83 7.48
N GLU A 3 13.46 9.62 6.52
CA GLU A 3 12.51 9.17 5.52
C GLU A 3 13.11 7.93 4.84
N ARG A 4 12.42 6.80 4.98
CA ARG A 4 12.80 5.57 4.31
C ARG A 4 11.92 5.43 3.10
N GLU A 5 12.56 5.30 1.96
CA GLU A 5 11.88 5.02 0.72
C GLU A 5 11.27 3.61 0.78
N MET A 6 9.96 3.55 0.61
CA MET A 6 9.24 2.29 0.46
C MET A 6 9.30 1.90 -1.01
N SER A 7 9.66 0.64 -1.28
CA SER A 7 9.67 0.14 -2.66
C SER A 7 8.36 -0.58 -2.93
N PHE A 8 7.51 0.04 -3.75
CA PHE A 8 6.29 -0.55 -4.27
C PHE A 8 6.62 -1.48 -5.43
N THR A 9 5.86 -2.57 -5.51
CA THR A 9 5.91 -3.46 -6.67
C THR A 9 4.53 -3.46 -7.30
N TRP A 10 4.46 -3.16 -8.59
CA TRP A 10 3.21 -3.00 -9.33
C TRP A 10 2.93 -4.27 -10.13
N GLY A 11 1.86 -4.96 -9.74
CA GLY A 11 1.38 -6.15 -10.43
C GLY A 11 -0.13 -6.25 -10.33
N ALA A 12 -0.71 -7.13 -11.14
CA ALA A 12 -2.16 -7.38 -11.20
C ALA A 12 -2.78 -7.83 -9.85
N ASN A 13 -1.94 -8.41 -8.98
CA ASN A 13 -2.34 -8.89 -7.66
C ASN A 13 -1.68 -8.02 -6.59
N TRP A 14 -2.28 -8.00 -5.40
CA TRP A 14 -1.66 -7.34 -4.25
C TRP A 14 -0.30 -7.94 -3.91
N GLN A 15 0.69 -7.06 -3.87
CA GLN A 15 2.06 -7.37 -3.50
C GLN A 15 2.41 -6.59 -2.26
N LYS A 16 3.14 -7.22 -1.34
CA LYS A 16 3.63 -6.52 -0.15
C LYS A 16 4.69 -5.49 -0.55
N VAL A 17 4.63 -4.34 0.08
CA VAL A 17 5.65 -3.31 -0.09
C VAL A 17 6.93 -3.75 0.62
N HIS A 18 8.07 -3.55 -0.05
CA HIS A 18 9.37 -3.88 0.48
C HIS A 18 9.92 -2.73 1.35
N ASN A 19 10.81 -3.06 2.29
CA ASN A 19 11.39 -2.12 3.26
C ASN A 19 10.40 -1.43 4.22
N ALA A 20 9.13 -1.83 4.20
CA ALA A 20 8.19 -1.50 5.27
C ALA A 20 8.46 -2.40 6.49
N ASN A 21 9.02 -1.82 7.56
CA ASN A 21 9.23 -2.53 8.81
C ASN A 21 7.88 -2.77 9.52
N THR A 22 7.24 -3.90 9.21
CA THR A 22 5.89 -4.21 9.70
C THR A 22 5.81 -4.41 11.23
N SER A 23 6.96 -4.63 11.89
CA SER A 23 7.06 -4.62 13.36
C SER A 23 6.75 -3.24 13.97
N GLN A 24 6.99 -2.15 13.23
CA GLN A 24 6.67 -0.78 13.65
C GLN A 24 5.22 -0.40 13.32
N LEU A 25 4.52 -1.22 12.54
CA LEU A 25 3.13 -0.99 12.11
C LEU A 25 2.14 -1.87 12.88
N GLY A 26 2.53 -2.42 14.04
CA GLY A 26 1.64 -3.24 14.87
C GLY A 26 1.15 -4.54 14.21
N GLY A 27 1.91 -5.08 13.26
CA GLY A 27 1.50 -6.26 12.48
C GLY A 27 0.77 -5.93 11.18
N LEU A 28 0.55 -4.65 10.88
CA LEU A 28 0.00 -4.22 9.59
C LEU A 28 1.06 -4.24 8.48
N LYS A 29 0.61 -4.48 7.25
CA LYS A 29 1.46 -4.57 6.07
C LYS A 29 0.96 -3.65 4.97
N PRO A 30 1.79 -2.73 4.47
CA PRO A 30 1.48 -2.02 3.24
C PRO A 30 1.59 -2.99 2.04
N GLY A 31 0.70 -2.79 1.08
CA GLY A 31 0.67 -3.50 -0.19
C GLY A 31 0.39 -2.55 -1.35
N SER A 32 0.80 -2.96 -2.54
CA SER A 32 0.55 -2.28 -3.82
C SER A 32 -0.01 -3.25 -4.85
N ARG A 33 -0.83 -2.74 -5.76
CA ARG A 33 -1.23 -3.42 -7.00
C ARG A 33 -1.48 -2.40 -8.10
N GLN A 34 -1.55 -2.86 -9.33
CA GLN A 34 -1.96 -2.06 -10.47
C GLN A 34 -3.08 -2.79 -11.22
N ASP A 35 -4.13 -2.06 -11.59
CA ASP A 35 -5.21 -2.63 -12.40
C ASP A 35 -4.70 -2.96 -13.81
N THR A 36 -5.11 -4.12 -14.31
CA THR A 36 -4.72 -4.61 -15.64
C THR A 36 -5.56 -4.01 -16.76
N ALA A 37 -6.75 -3.49 -16.45
CA ALA A 37 -7.62 -2.81 -17.40
C ALA A 37 -7.27 -1.32 -17.49
N SER A 38 -7.38 -0.75 -18.69
CA SER A 38 -7.22 0.69 -18.90
C SER A 38 -8.53 1.44 -18.56
N PRO A 39 -8.46 2.62 -17.90
CA PRO A 39 -7.26 3.27 -17.40
C PRO A 39 -6.64 2.53 -16.21
N HIS A 40 -5.31 2.36 -16.24
CA HIS A 40 -4.58 1.68 -15.17
C HIS A 40 -4.62 2.53 -13.90
N HIS A 41 -5.20 1.99 -12.83
CA HIS A 41 -5.08 2.58 -11.51
C HIS A 41 -4.00 1.89 -10.70
N TYR A 42 -3.23 2.68 -9.97
CA TYR A 42 -2.24 2.25 -9.00
C TYR A 42 -2.90 2.28 -7.63
N TRP A 43 -2.96 1.13 -6.98
CA TRP A 43 -3.57 1.00 -5.67
C TRP A 43 -2.51 0.75 -4.62
N VAL A 44 -2.63 1.45 -3.50
CA VAL A 44 -1.89 1.18 -2.27
C VAL A 44 -2.87 0.90 -1.16
N GLY A 45 -2.53 -0.04 -0.29
CA GLY A 45 -3.41 -0.47 0.79
C GLY A 45 -2.65 -0.91 2.03
N ILE A 46 -3.35 -0.91 3.16
CA ILE A 46 -2.87 -1.46 4.43
C ILE A 46 -3.67 -2.72 4.74
N PHE A 47 -2.97 -3.80 5.07
CA PHE A 47 -3.51 -5.13 5.31
C PHE A 47 -3.17 -5.62 6.70
N ALA A 48 -3.98 -6.54 7.23
CA ALA A 48 -3.54 -7.39 8.33
C ALA A 48 -2.39 -8.29 7.86
N GLY A 49 -1.35 -8.40 8.68
CA GLY A 49 -0.21 -9.28 8.41
C GLY A 49 -0.33 -10.60 9.16
N ALA A 50 -0.04 -11.70 8.47
CA ALA A 50 0.30 -12.97 9.11
C ALA A 50 1.71 -13.39 8.67
N GLY A 51 2.66 -13.33 9.61
CA GLY A 51 4.07 -13.57 9.33
C GLY A 51 4.63 -12.65 8.25
N LYS A 52 5.03 -13.21 7.10
CA LYS A 52 5.66 -12.47 5.99
C LYS A 52 4.70 -12.01 4.88
N ASN A 53 3.40 -12.30 4.99
CA ASN A 53 2.43 -12.09 3.92
C ASN A 53 1.31 -11.13 4.32
N ILE A 54 0.68 -10.52 3.31
CA ILE A 54 -0.61 -9.84 3.45
C ILE A 54 -1.72 -10.90 3.56
N GLN A 55 -2.77 -10.59 4.31
CA GLN A 55 -3.95 -11.45 4.43
C GLN A 55 -5.23 -10.64 4.30
N GLY A 56 -6.25 -11.29 3.70
CA GLY A 56 -7.59 -10.72 3.56
C GLY A 56 -7.64 -9.52 2.62
N ASN A 57 -8.69 -8.74 2.80
CA ASN A 57 -8.91 -7.49 2.06
C ASN A 57 -8.11 -6.34 2.70
N ALA A 58 -7.87 -5.28 1.93
CA ALA A 58 -7.29 -4.06 2.46
C ALA A 58 -8.22 -3.46 3.51
N ILE A 59 -7.66 -3.06 4.66
CA ILE A 59 -8.35 -2.37 5.74
C ILE A 59 -8.62 -0.92 5.32
N VAL A 60 -7.61 -0.30 4.71
CA VAL A 60 -7.70 1.00 4.05
C VAL A 60 -6.93 0.92 2.75
N GLN A 61 -7.42 1.59 1.71
CA GLN A 61 -6.77 1.65 0.40
C GLN A 61 -7.00 3.00 -0.25
N ALA A 62 -6.06 3.39 -1.09
CA ALA A 62 -6.12 4.58 -1.94
C ALA A 62 -5.76 4.20 -3.37
N ALA A 63 -6.38 4.87 -4.32
CA ALA A 63 -6.14 4.69 -5.76
C ALA A 63 -5.55 5.96 -6.36
N PHE A 64 -4.66 5.77 -7.31
CA PHE A 64 -3.96 6.81 -8.05
C PHE A 64 -4.05 6.49 -9.54
N ASP A 65 -4.12 7.52 -10.35
CA ASP A 65 -4.12 7.50 -11.81
C ASP A 65 -2.70 7.45 -12.42
N HIS A 66 -1.69 7.52 -11.57
CA HIS A 66 -0.27 7.41 -11.89
C HIS A 66 0.47 6.65 -10.77
N GLU A 67 1.71 6.23 -11.02
CA GLU A 67 2.54 5.61 -9.99
C GLU A 67 2.89 6.64 -8.90
N PRO A 68 2.41 6.49 -7.66
CA PRO A 68 2.63 7.48 -6.61
C PRO A 68 4.02 7.33 -5.98
N SER A 69 4.58 8.43 -5.51
CA SER A 69 5.71 8.42 -4.58
C SER A 69 5.32 7.84 -3.22
N SER A 70 6.33 7.53 -2.38
CA SER A 70 6.09 7.10 -0.99
C SER A 70 5.30 8.13 -0.18
N ALA A 71 5.52 9.43 -0.41
CA ALA A 71 4.80 10.49 0.28
C ALA A 71 3.33 10.54 -0.15
N GLU A 72 3.06 10.55 -1.46
CA GLU A 72 1.70 10.56 -2.01
C GLU A 72 0.90 9.32 -1.58
N ALA A 73 1.54 8.15 -1.55
CA ALA A 73 0.91 6.93 -1.07
C ALA A 73 0.48 7.04 0.40
N VAL A 74 1.33 7.62 1.26
CA VAL A 74 0.99 7.84 2.68
C VAL A 74 -0.14 8.85 2.82
N GLU A 75 -0.06 9.98 2.13
CA GLU A 75 -1.09 11.01 2.16
C GLU A 75 -2.46 10.48 1.69
N GLY A 76 -2.48 9.70 0.60
CA GLY A 76 -3.71 9.07 0.11
C GLY A 76 -4.29 8.07 1.10
N LEU A 77 -3.45 7.28 1.77
CA LEU A 77 -3.90 6.34 2.81
C LEU A 77 -4.44 7.07 4.05
N GLU A 78 -3.80 8.16 4.48
CA GLU A 78 -4.28 8.99 5.58
C GLU A 78 -5.62 9.65 5.25
N ALA A 79 -5.80 10.13 4.01
CA ALA A 79 -7.05 10.68 3.54
C ALA A 79 -8.16 9.62 3.53
N ALA A 80 -7.87 8.43 2.98
CA ALA A 80 -8.80 7.31 2.96
C ALA A 80 -9.22 6.88 4.38
N LEU A 81 -8.29 6.87 5.34
CA LEU A 81 -8.58 6.53 6.74
C LEU A 81 -9.50 7.57 7.40
N LYS A 82 -9.32 8.86 7.11
CA LYS A 82 -10.18 9.93 7.66
C LYS A 82 -11.59 9.91 7.08
N SER A 83 -11.77 9.33 5.89
CA SER A 83 -13.06 9.22 5.20
C SER A 83 -13.82 7.91 5.47
N ALA A 84 -13.20 6.95 6.18
CA ALA A 84 -13.78 5.67 6.55
C ALA A 84 -14.57 5.76 7.87
#